data_AF-A0A6L2PMY6-F1
#
_entry.id   AF-A0A6L2PMY6-F1
#
_cell.length_a   1.000
_cell.length_b   1.000
_cell.length_c   1.000
_cell.angle_alpha   90.00
_cell.angle_beta   90.00
_cell.angle_gamma   90.00
#
_symmetry.space_group_name_H-M   'P 1'
#
loop_
_entity.id
_entity.type
_entity.pdbx_description
1 polymer ?
#
loop_
_entity_poly.entity_id
_entity_poly.type
_entity_poly.pdbx_seq_one_letter_code
_entity_poly.pdbx_strand_id
1 'polypeptide(L)'
;MPLVVKDYTWRQTENVVVIRVPLKGVHYRRVDIFSSDTYIKAHFQPFLFEVFLFSSVKEPESKCTLSDGEIIFELQKVERAFWDKLEANMSKPEQQEMRKKIIERVQENAKAEQDRKRAKKAELDRLAVRQQMAIDGRQHQKIEEIKGDLKKNAMMELEDWKVTNETKENKGKTILLILSTLYINFQHTVCHYNVMVSDSVKQDVISTEKQSVISKKNVSTNQPKSSIEPGENVKPVPLPRTCSTIKVCFTARAFPTPQRESQTPEEEEWLKKQAEARRRVGFVAEDLSPEELDPVWLKDKGDQFFKAGNYLGAVSAYSHAISIGSKMPALYSNRAAAHMALGNLQKTIEDSSTALELLTPCVEMNSLSRARCHARRGTALCRLGMMQQGIGELKAAVSLQPNDDKLRMDLEKACALVETSVVGDELD
;
A
#
# COMPACT_ATOMS: atom_id res chain seq x y z
N MET A 1 -25.95 -29.71 -31.42
CA MET A 1 -25.13 -29.54 -32.64
C MET A 1 -25.58 -28.26 -33.33
N PRO A 2 -24.66 -27.38 -33.74
CA PRO A 2 -25.05 -26.16 -34.44
C PRO A 2 -25.61 -26.49 -35.83
N LEU A 3 -26.57 -25.69 -36.29
CA LEU A 3 -27.21 -25.80 -37.59
C LEU A 3 -26.35 -25.09 -38.65
N VAL A 4 -25.85 -25.84 -39.63
CA VAL A 4 -25.00 -25.29 -40.69
C VAL A 4 -25.82 -24.40 -41.62
N VAL A 5 -25.37 -23.15 -41.80
CA VAL A 5 -26.00 -22.16 -42.69
C VAL A 5 -25.54 -22.41 -44.12
N LYS A 6 -26.46 -22.70 -45.04
CA LYS A 6 -26.19 -22.95 -46.46
C LYS A 6 -26.82 -21.92 -47.40
N ASP A 7 -27.72 -21.10 -46.87
CA ASP A 7 -28.48 -20.05 -47.56
C ASP A 7 -27.69 -18.73 -47.69
N TYR A 8 -26.36 -18.84 -47.79
CA TYR A 8 -25.50 -17.68 -48.03
C TYR A 8 -25.47 -17.33 -49.52
N THR A 9 -25.24 -16.06 -49.83
CA THR A 9 -25.02 -15.60 -51.21
C THR A 9 -23.64 -14.99 -51.31
N TRP A 10 -23.00 -15.12 -52.47
CA TRP A 10 -21.70 -14.50 -52.70
C TRP A 10 -21.62 -13.93 -54.11
N ARG A 11 -20.86 -12.85 -54.24
CA ARG A 11 -20.55 -12.20 -55.52
C ARG A 11 -19.07 -11.88 -55.54
N GLN A 12 -18.50 -11.71 -56.72
CA GLN A 12 -17.08 -11.41 -56.84
C GLN A 12 -16.81 -10.41 -57.95
N THR A 13 -15.69 -9.72 -57.79
CA THR A 13 -14.98 -8.99 -58.83
C THR A 13 -13.61 -9.65 -59.01
N GLU A 14 -12.78 -9.12 -59.91
CA GLU A 14 -11.40 -9.59 -60.08
C GLU A 14 -10.57 -9.48 -58.79
N ASN A 15 -10.88 -8.50 -57.93
CA ASN A 15 -10.07 -8.16 -56.76
C ASN A 15 -10.74 -8.47 -55.42
N VAL A 16 -12.07 -8.51 -55.37
CA VAL A 16 -12.84 -8.61 -54.11
C VAL A 16 -13.89 -9.72 -54.21
N VAL A 17 -14.04 -10.48 -53.14
CA VAL A 17 -15.17 -11.40 -52.92
C VAL A 17 -16.07 -10.84 -51.83
N VAL A 18 -17.37 -10.79 -52.08
CA VAL A 18 -18.37 -10.38 -51.10
C VAL A 18 -19.25 -11.55 -50.75
N ILE A 19 -19.26 -11.97 -49.48
CA ILE A 19 -20.07 -13.07 -48.96
C ILE A 19 -21.12 -12.49 -48.01
N ARG A 20 -22.39 -12.82 -48.21
CA ARG A 20 -23.52 -12.40 -47.37
C ARG A 20 -24.14 -13.60 -46.68
N VAL A 21 -24.20 -13.55 -45.35
CA VAL A 21 -24.73 -14.63 -44.50
C VAL A 21 -25.91 -14.11 -43.67
N PRO A 22 -27.13 -14.64 -43.85
CA PRO A 22 -28.30 -14.17 -43.13
C PRO A 22 -28.27 -14.58 -41.64
N LEU A 23 -28.61 -13.65 -40.74
CA LEU A 23 -28.57 -13.83 -39.28
C LEU A 23 -29.82 -14.50 -38.67
N LYS A 24 -30.86 -14.77 -39.47
CA LYS A 24 -32.07 -15.52 -39.06
C LYS A 24 -32.69 -15.04 -37.73
N GLY A 25 -32.73 -13.73 -37.51
CA GLY A 25 -33.29 -13.10 -36.31
C GLY A 25 -32.33 -13.02 -35.11
N VAL A 26 -31.08 -13.44 -35.24
CA VAL A 26 -30.05 -13.26 -34.20
C VAL A 26 -29.46 -11.84 -34.29
N HIS A 27 -29.56 -11.11 -33.19
CA HIS A 27 -28.95 -9.78 -33.04
C HIS A 27 -27.42 -9.84 -33.18
N TYR A 28 -26.83 -8.86 -33.89
CA TYR A 28 -25.41 -8.83 -34.26
C TYR A 28 -24.43 -8.97 -33.08
N ARG A 29 -24.78 -8.49 -31.88
CA ARG A 29 -23.96 -8.62 -30.64
C ARG A 29 -23.71 -10.07 -30.20
N ARG A 30 -24.52 -11.03 -30.64
CA ARG A 30 -24.42 -12.46 -30.29
C ARG A 30 -23.71 -13.28 -31.37
N VAL A 31 -23.07 -12.61 -32.33
CA VAL A 31 -22.35 -13.22 -33.44
C VAL A 31 -20.86 -13.22 -33.11
N ASP A 32 -20.26 -14.40 -33.10
CA ASP A 32 -18.82 -14.60 -32.97
C ASP A 32 -18.23 -14.87 -34.35
N ILE A 33 -17.28 -14.05 -34.79
CA ILE A 33 -16.66 -14.13 -36.12
C ILE A 33 -15.19 -14.42 -35.97
N PHE A 34 -14.74 -15.46 -36.67
CA PHE A 34 -13.35 -15.79 -36.86
C PHE A 34 -13.03 -15.75 -38.35
N SER A 35 -12.05 -14.95 -38.73
CA SER A 35 -11.60 -14.79 -40.11
C SER A 35 -10.10 -14.98 -40.19
N SER A 36 -9.66 -15.71 -41.21
CA SER A 36 -8.27 -15.84 -41.59
C SER A 36 -8.11 -15.77 -43.13
N ASP A 37 -6.88 -15.86 -43.63
CA ASP A 37 -6.50 -15.79 -45.04
C ASP A 37 -7.23 -16.81 -45.93
N THR A 38 -7.56 -17.98 -45.40
CA THR A 38 -8.11 -19.11 -46.15
C THR A 38 -9.37 -19.70 -45.51
N TYR A 39 -9.81 -19.14 -44.37
CA TYR A 39 -10.87 -19.74 -43.57
C TYR A 39 -11.73 -18.68 -42.88
N ILE A 40 -13.05 -18.88 -42.94
CA ILE A 40 -14.02 -18.01 -42.29
C ILE A 40 -15.01 -18.86 -41.51
N LYS A 41 -15.27 -18.44 -40.27
CA LYS A 41 -16.26 -19.03 -39.38
C LYS A 41 -17.09 -17.93 -38.72
N ALA A 42 -18.41 -18.03 -38.79
CA ALA A 42 -19.32 -17.18 -38.03
C ALA A 42 -20.27 -18.07 -37.23
N HIS A 43 -20.31 -17.87 -35.92
CA HIS A 43 -21.13 -18.63 -34.99
C HIS A 43 -22.18 -17.70 -34.35
N PHE A 44 -23.45 -18.08 -34.48
CA PHE A 44 -24.57 -17.32 -33.91
C PHE A 44 -25.67 -18.31 -33.53
N GLN A 45 -25.74 -18.66 -32.24
CA GLN A 45 -26.55 -19.77 -31.72
C GLN A 45 -28.02 -19.71 -32.23
N PRO A 46 -28.58 -20.81 -32.77
CA PRO A 46 -28.01 -22.16 -32.91
C PRO A 46 -27.22 -22.42 -34.21
N PHE A 47 -26.92 -21.38 -35.01
CA PHE A 47 -26.36 -21.50 -36.35
C PHE A 47 -24.82 -21.40 -36.40
N LEU A 48 -24.23 -22.07 -37.38
CA LEU A 48 -22.81 -22.01 -37.71
C LEU A 48 -22.64 -21.85 -39.21
N PHE A 49 -21.89 -20.84 -39.62
CA PHE A 49 -21.38 -20.66 -40.96
C PHE A 49 -19.88 -20.95 -40.96
N GLU A 50 -19.44 -21.78 -41.88
CA GLU A 50 -18.03 -22.18 -42.02
C GLU A 50 -17.69 -22.38 -43.49
N VAL A 51 -16.63 -21.73 -43.96
CA VAL A 51 -16.16 -21.80 -45.35
C VAL A 51 -14.63 -21.80 -45.37
N PHE A 52 -14.06 -22.76 -46.12
CA PHE A 52 -12.66 -22.75 -46.53
C PHE A 52 -12.57 -22.12 -47.91
N LEU A 53 -11.93 -20.96 -48.02
CA LEU A 53 -11.89 -20.17 -49.24
C LEU A 53 -11.10 -20.89 -50.33
N PHE A 54 -11.53 -20.71 -51.58
CA PHE A 54 -10.86 -21.27 -52.75
C PHE A 54 -9.41 -20.79 -52.92
N SER A 55 -9.15 -19.51 -52.61
CA SER A 55 -7.81 -18.91 -52.65
C SER A 55 -7.63 -17.95 -51.48
N SER A 56 -6.37 -17.62 -51.17
CA SER A 56 -6.02 -16.77 -50.04
C SER A 56 -6.50 -15.33 -50.22
N VAL A 57 -6.93 -14.73 -49.11
CA VAL A 57 -7.34 -13.34 -49.01
C VAL A 57 -6.41 -12.58 -48.08
N LYS A 58 -6.29 -11.28 -48.33
CA LYS A 58 -5.52 -10.38 -47.48
C LYS A 58 -6.37 -9.99 -46.27
N GLU A 59 -6.11 -10.61 -45.13
CA GLU A 59 -6.78 -10.28 -43.86
C GLU A 59 -6.80 -8.77 -43.53
N PRO A 60 -5.69 -8.00 -43.61
CA PRO A 60 -5.69 -6.59 -43.16
C PRO A 60 -6.43 -5.64 -44.10
N GLU A 61 -6.61 -5.99 -45.37
CA GLU A 61 -7.33 -5.18 -46.37
C GLU A 61 -8.82 -5.60 -46.45
N SER A 62 -9.18 -6.71 -45.81
CA SER A 62 -10.54 -7.25 -45.82
C SER A 62 -11.40 -6.63 -44.72
N LYS A 63 -12.69 -6.47 -44.99
CA LYS A 63 -13.66 -5.84 -44.09
C LYS A 63 -14.81 -6.79 -43.80
N CYS A 64 -15.27 -6.81 -42.55
CA CYS A 64 -16.52 -7.46 -42.17
C CYS A 64 -17.49 -6.41 -41.64
N THR A 65 -18.72 -6.41 -42.14
CA THR A 65 -19.80 -5.54 -41.66
C THR A 65 -20.97 -6.38 -41.15
N LEU A 66 -21.44 -6.03 -39.97
CA LEU A 66 -22.61 -6.61 -39.34
C LEU A 66 -23.76 -5.62 -39.49
N SER A 67 -24.84 -6.05 -40.15
CA SER A 67 -26.06 -5.26 -40.32
C SER A 67 -27.25 -5.99 -39.70
N ASP A 68 -28.37 -5.28 -39.48
CA ASP A 68 -29.58 -5.84 -38.88
C ASP A 68 -30.24 -6.86 -39.82
N GLY A 69 -29.73 -8.09 -39.78
CA GLY A 69 -30.25 -9.23 -40.53
C GLY A 69 -29.21 -10.00 -41.36
N GLU A 70 -28.01 -9.46 -41.60
CA GLU A 70 -26.96 -10.14 -42.37
C GLU A 70 -25.52 -9.77 -41.95
N ILE A 71 -24.61 -10.73 -42.10
CA ILE A 71 -23.15 -10.58 -42.03
C ILE A 71 -22.62 -10.43 -43.45
N ILE A 72 -21.87 -9.38 -43.72
CA ILE A 72 -21.26 -9.13 -45.03
C ILE A 72 -19.74 -9.14 -44.88
N PHE A 73 -19.09 -10.11 -45.51
CA PHE A 73 -17.64 -10.19 -45.64
C PHE A 73 -17.22 -9.61 -46.99
N GLU A 74 -16.42 -8.56 -46.99
CA GLU A 74 -15.78 -7.97 -48.16
C GLU A 74 -14.28 -8.32 -48.11
N LEU A 75 -13.89 -9.36 -48.83
CA LEU A 75 -12.57 -9.95 -48.76
C LEU A 75 -11.72 -9.55 -49.97
N GLN A 76 -10.52 -9.05 -49.70
CA GLN A 76 -9.57 -8.68 -50.75
C GLN A 76 -8.76 -9.90 -51.18
N LYS A 77 -8.85 -10.29 -52.45
CA LYS A 77 -8.10 -11.43 -53.01
C LYS A 77 -6.60 -11.10 -53.05
N VAL A 78 -5.76 -12.10 -52.77
CA VAL A 78 -4.31 -12.00 -53.02
C VAL A 78 -4.04 -12.06 -54.53
N GLU A 79 -4.66 -13.02 -55.21
CA GLU A 79 -4.56 -13.21 -56.65
C GLU A 79 -5.76 -12.61 -57.38
N ARG A 80 -5.50 -11.84 -58.44
CA ARG A 80 -6.53 -11.21 -59.26
C ARG A 80 -7.11 -12.21 -60.26
N ALA A 81 -8.04 -13.05 -59.79
CA ALA A 81 -8.68 -14.07 -60.60
C ALA A 81 -10.15 -14.27 -60.20
N PHE A 82 -11.00 -14.63 -61.15
CA PHE A 82 -12.35 -15.11 -60.86
C PHE A 82 -12.29 -16.51 -60.25
N TRP A 83 -13.07 -16.74 -59.20
CA TRP A 83 -13.17 -18.02 -58.52
C TRP A 83 -14.33 -18.81 -59.10
N ASP A 84 -14.12 -20.05 -59.52
CA ASP A 84 -15.19 -20.90 -60.03
C ASP A 84 -16.15 -21.33 -58.91
N LYS A 85 -15.62 -21.46 -57.69
CA LYS A 85 -16.34 -21.83 -56.47
C LYS A 85 -15.83 -20.99 -55.31
N LEU A 86 -16.67 -20.74 -54.31
CA LEU A 86 -16.27 -20.08 -53.08
C LEU A 86 -15.42 -20.99 -52.19
N GLU A 87 -15.80 -22.28 -52.13
CA GLU A 87 -15.19 -23.29 -51.27
C GLU A 87 -14.07 -24.05 -51.99
N ALA A 88 -12.95 -24.28 -51.29
CA ALA A 88 -11.91 -25.20 -51.72
C ALA A 88 -12.42 -26.66 -51.68
N ASN A 89 -12.14 -27.44 -52.72
CA ASN A 89 -12.55 -28.84 -52.81
C ASN A 89 -11.64 -29.72 -51.94
N MET A 90 -12.00 -29.89 -50.66
CA MET A 90 -11.21 -30.62 -49.67
C MET A 90 -12.04 -31.73 -49.02
N SER A 91 -11.40 -32.85 -48.68
CA SER A 91 -12.03 -33.92 -47.91
C SER A 91 -12.22 -33.51 -46.44
N LYS A 92 -13.21 -34.11 -45.75
CA LYS A 92 -13.46 -33.84 -44.32
C LYS A 92 -12.23 -33.95 -43.40
N PRO A 93 -11.34 -34.96 -43.52
CA PRO A 93 -10.14 -35.02 -42.67
C PRO A 93 -9.16 -33.88 -42.96
N GLU A 94 -8.98 -33.50 -44.23
CA GLU A 94 -8.10 -32.39 -44.62
C GLU A 94 -8.63 -31.05 -44.09
N GLN A 95 -9.95 -30.83 -44.12
CA GLN A 95 -10.59 -29.65 -43.52
C GLN A 95 -10.33 -29.56 -42.01
N GLN A 96 -10.36 -30.68 -41.29
CA GLN A 96 -10.07 -30.72 -39.85
C GLN A 96 -8.60 -30.39 -39.56
N GLU A 97 -7.67 -30.96 -40.32
CA GLU A 97 -6.24 -30.68 -40.16
C GLU A 97 -5.91 -29.22 -40.51
N MET A 98 -6.47 -28.70 -41.60
CA MET A 98 -6.31 -27.30 -42.00
C MET A 98 -6.87 -26.35 -40.94
N ARG A 99 -8.07 -26.64 -40.40
CA ARG A 99 -8.65 -25.86 -39.30
C ARG A 99 -7.72 -25.82 -38.09
N LYS A 100 -7.15 -26.97 -37.71
CA LYS A 100 -6.21 -27.05 -36.58
C LYS A 100 -4.98 -26.17 -36.83
N LYS A 101 -4.36 -26.27 -38.02
CA LYS A 101 -3.19 -25.48 -38.41
C LYS A 101 -3.47 -23.98 -38.42
N ILE A 102 -4.63 -23.57 -38.91
CA ILE A 102 -5.04 -22.15 -38.95
C ILE A 102 -5.23 -21.60 -37.53
N ILE A 103 -5.94 -22.35 -36.67
CA ILE A 103 -6.15 -21.94 -35.28
C ILE A 103 -4.81 -21.80 -34.54
N GLU A 104 -3.91 -22.77 -34.70
CA GLU A 104 -2.58 -22.75 -34.09
C GLU A 104 -1.78 -21.53 -34.55
N ARG A 105 -1.71 -21.27 -35.87
CA ARG A 105 -1.03 -20.10 -36.42
C ARG A 105 -1.59 -18.77 -35.89
N VAL A 106 -2.92 -18.64 -35.84
CA VAL A 106 -3.57 -17.41 -35.33
C VAL A 106 -3.28 -17.23 -33.84
N GLN A 107 -3.25 -18.31 -33.04
CA GLN A 107 -2.88 -18.26 -31.63
C GLN A 107 -1.42 -17.85 -31.43
N GLU A 108 -0.49 -18.42 -32.20
CA GLU A 108 0.92 -18.06 -32.16
C GLU A 108 1.14 -16.58 -32.50
N ASN A 109 0.51 -16.10 -33.58
CA ASN A 109 0.60 -14.70 -33.99
C ASN A 109 0.03 -13.76 -32.93
N ALA A 110 -1.12 -14.09 -32.33
CA ALA A 110 -1.72 -13.31 -31.25
C ALA A 110 -0.81 -13.24 -30.02
N LYS A 111 -0.19 -14.38 -29.65
CA LYS A 111 0.77 -14.46 -28.53
C LYS A 111 2.03 -13.62 -28.82
N ALA A 112 2.60 -13.76 -30.01
CA ALA A 112 3.77 -12.98 -30.43
C ALA A 112 3.48 -11.46 -30.44
N GLU A 113 2.29 -11.04 -30.87
CA GLU A 113 1.90 -9.64 -30.82
C GLU A 113 1.76 -9.14 -29.37
N GLN A 114 1.15 -9.94 -28.49
CA GLN A 114 1.02 -9.62 -27.07
C GLN A 114 2.40 -9.47 -26.41
N ASP A 115 3.32 -10.39 -26.69
CA ASP A 115 4.68 -10.36 -26.16
C ASP A 115 5.46 -9.16 -26.71
N ARG A 116 5.28 -8.81 -27.99
CA ARG A 116 5.84 -7.57 -28.57
C ARG A 116 5.31 -6.32 -27.89
N LYS A 117 4.00 -6.24 -27.58
CA LYS A 117 3.40 -5.11 -26.85
C LYS A 117 3.95 -5.03 -25.42
N ARG A 118 4.06 -6.17 -24.73
CA ARG A 118 4.66 -6.26 -23.39
C ARG A 118 6.13 -5.81 -23.39
N ALA A 119 6.93 -6.25 -24.35
CA ALA A 119 8.32 -5.87 -24.49
C ALA A 119 8.49 -4.36 -24.71
N LYS A 120 7.71 -3.77 -25.63
CA LYS A 120 7.71 -2.31 -25.86
C LYS A 120 7.34 -1.53 -24.61
N LYS A 121 6.31 -1.96 -23.87
CA LYS A 121 5.93 -1.32 -22.61
C LYS A 121 7.06 -1.40 -21.58
N ALA A 122 7.64 -2.59 -21.39
CA ALA A 122 8.75 -2.79 -20.46
C ALA A 122 9.97 -1.93 -20.81
N GLU A 123 10.25 -1.74 -22.09
CA GLU A 123 11.32 -0.85 -22.55
C GLU A 123 11.05 0.62 -22.22
N LEU A 124 9.84 1.11 -22.49
CA LEU A 124 9.42 2.46 -22.12
C LEU A 124 9.50 2.69 -20.60
N ASP A 125 9.04 1.72 -19.81
CA ASP A 125 9.10 1.78 -18.34
C ASP A 125 10.55 1.84 -17.85
N ARG A 126 11.46 1.03 -18.43
CA ARG A 126 12.91 1.09 -18.11
C ARG A 126 13.53 2.44 -18.45
N LEU A 127 13.17 3.02 -19.60
CA LEU A 127 13.66 4.35 -20.00
C LEU A 127 13.18 5.43 -19.04
N ALA A 128 11.91 5.39 -18.64
CA ALA A 128 11.35 6.32 -17.66
C ALA A 128 12.07 6.23 -16.31
N VAL A 129 12.29 5.02 -15.79
CA VAL A 129 13.05 4.81 -14.54
C VAL A 129 14.47 5.35 -14.65
N ARG A 130 15.17 5.08 -15.76
CA ARG A 130 16.53 5.59 -15.98
C ARG A 130 16.56 7.13 -15.99
N GLN A 131 15.58 7.77 -16.63
CA GLN A 131 15.48 9.23 -16.62
C GLN A 131 15.24 9.78 -15.22
N GLN A 132 14.35 9.14 -14.45
CA GLN A 132 14.08 9.54 -13.06
C GLN A 132 15.34 9.43 -12.20
N MET A 133 16.06 8.30 -12.26
CA MET A 133 17.32 8.11 -11.54
C MET A 133 18.37 9.17 -11.91
N ALA A 134 18.42 9.61 -13.17
CA ALA A 134 19.33 10.65 -13.61
C ALA A 134 18.93 12.06 -13.11
N ILE A 135 17.65 12.32 -12.88
CA ILE A 135 17.18 13.56 -12.24
C ILE A 135 17.56 13.52 -10.77
N ASP A 136 17.22 12.45 -10.06
CA ASP A 136 17.48 12.29 -8.63
C ASP A 136 18.98 12.31 -8.33
N GLY A 137 19.79 11.65 -9.18
CA GLY A 137 21.25 11.67 -9.07
C GLY A 137 21.84 13.08 -9.18
N ARG A 138 21.33 13.91 -10.10
CA ARG A 138 21.75 15.32 -10.22
C ARG A 138 21.34 16.15 -9.01
N GLN A 139 20.15 15.89 -8.46
CA GLN A 139 19.70 16.56 -7.24
C GLN A 139 20.58 16.20 -6.04
N HIS A 140 20.89 14.91 -5.87
CA HIS A 140 21.79 14.45 -4.81
C HIS A 140 23.18 15.06 -4.92
N GLN A 141 23.77 15.12 -6.12
CA GLN A 141 25.07 15.77 -6.34
C GLN A 141 25.04 17.24 -5.90
N LYS A 142 24.01 17.99 -6.28
CA LYS A 142 23.86 19.40 -5.89
C LYS A 142 23.72 19.56 -4.37
N ILE A 143 23.00 18.66 -3.70
CA ILE A 143 22.87 18.67 -2.24
C ILE A 143 24.22 18.41 -1.58
N GLU A 144 24.99 17.45 -2.07
CA GLU A 144 26.32 17.13 -1.52
C GLU A 144 27.33 18.28 -1.75
N GLU A 145 27.27 18.95 -2.90
CA GLU A 145 28.05 20.18 -3.14
C GLU A 145 27.71 21.27 -2.12
N ILE A 146 26.40 21.56 -1.92
CA ILE A 146 25.94 22.56 -0.95
C ILE A 146 26.40 22.18 0.47
N LYS A 147 26.24 20.92 0.89
CA LYS A 147 26.72 20.46 2.20
C LYS A 147 28.23 20.62 2.34
N GLY A 148 28.98 20.29 1.29
CA GLY A 148 30.43 20.44 1.26
C GLY A 148 30.86 21.89 1.46
N ASP A 149 30.21 22.82 0.77
CA ASP A 149 30.52 24.25 0.86
C ASP A 149 30.10 24.85 2.20
N LEU A 150 28.92 24.49 2.73
CA LEU A 150 28.51 24.87 4.08
C LEU A 150 29.51 24.38 5.14
N LYS A 151 30.01 23.15 5.01
CA LYS A 151 31.03 22.60 5.92
C LYS A 151 32.35 23.37 5.83
N LYS A 152 32.80 23.74 4.63
CA LYS A 152 34.02 24.55 4.45
C LYS A 152 33.87 25.93 5.08
N ASN A 153 32.74 26.61 4.84
CA ASN A 153 32.46 27.92 5.41
C ASN A 153 32.44 27.87 6.94
N ALA A 154 31.76 26.86 7.52
CA ALA A 154 31.73 26.67 8.96
C ALA A 154 33.11 26.40 9.56
N MET A 155 33.97 25.62 8.86
CA MET A 155 35.35 25.40 9.30
C MET A 155 36.18 26.69 9.26
N MET A 156 35.99 27.51 8.23
CA MET A 156 36.67 28.79 8.09
C MET A 156 36.24 29.77 9.18
N GLU A 157 34.93 29.92 9.44
CA GLU A 157 34.39 30.75 10.52
C GLU A 157 34.93 30.32 11.90
N LEU A 158 35.06 29.00 12.12
CA LEU A 158 35.60 28.46 13.37
C LEU A 158 37.09 28.79 13.53
N GLU A 159 37.86 28.78 12.44
CA GLU A 159 39.27 29.16 12.46
C GLU A 159 39.45 30.67 12.68
N ASP A 160 38.65 31.50 12.00
CA ASP A 160 38.60 32.96 12.23
C ASP A 160 38.22 33.28 13.69
N TRP A 161 37.27 32.54 14.26
CA TRP A 161 36.90 32.67 15.67
C TRP A 161 38.05 32.33 16.62
N LYS A 162 38.85 31.28 16.35
CA LYS A 162 40.04 30.96 17.16
C LYS A 162 41.06 32.09 17.12
N VAL A 163 41.41 32.57 15.93
CA VAL A 163 42.39 33.66 15.74
C VAL A 163 41.93 34.94 16.43
N THR A 164 40.65 35.29 16.32
CA THR A 164 40.09 36.47 17.00
C THR A 164 40.08 36.33 18.53
N ASN A 165 39.90 35.13 19.06
CA ASN A 165 40.02 34.90 20.50
C ASN A 165 41.46 34.92 21.01
N GLU A 166 42.41 34.31 20.28
CA GLU A 166 43.83 34.38 20.62
C GLU A 166 44.35 35.82 20.61
N THR A 167 43.95 36.62 19.63
CA THR A 167 44.30 38.05 19.59
C THR A 167 43.65 38.86 20.71
N LYS A 168 42.41 38.55 21.12
CA LYS A 168 41.76 39.18 22.29
C LYS A 168 42.47 38.81 23.59
N GLU A 169 42.81 37.53 23.79
CA GLU A 169 43.59 37.08 24.95
C GLU A 169 44.96 37.75 25.01
N ASN A 170 45.67 37.81 23.87
CA ASN A 170 46.98 38.43 23.80
C ASN A 170 46.91 39.94 24.08
N LYS A 171 45.93 40.66 23.52
CA LYS A 171 45.68 42.07 23.87
C LYS A 171 45.37 42.24 25.36
N GLY A 172 44.55 41.36 25.95
CA GLY A 172 44.26 41.35 27.38
C GLY A 172 45.52 41.15 28.24
N LYS A 173 46.38 40.20 27.87
CA LYS A 173 47.67 39.94 28.52
C LYS A 173 48.61 41.15 28.39
N THR A 174 48.68 41.79 27.22
CA THR A 174 49.49 43.02 27.01
C THR A 174 49.00 44.18 27.87
N ILE A 175 47.67 44.41 27.94
CA ILE A 175 47.08 45.45 28.79
C ILE A 175 47.40 45.19 30.26
N LEU A 176 47.28 43.94 30.71
CA LEU A 176 47.57 43.54 32.09
C LEU A 176 49.05 43.71 32.44
N LEU A 177 49.96 43.45 31.49
CA LEU A 177 51.38 43.70 31.62
C LEU A 177 51.68 45.20 31.75
N ILE A 178 51.08 46.04 30.90
CA ILE A 178 51.24 47.51 30.94
C ILE A 178 50.72 48.08 32.27
N LEU A 179 49.54 47.64 32.72
CA LEU A 179 48.97 48.06 34.00
C LEU A 179 49.85 47.61 35.18
N SER A 180 50.42 46.41 35.12
CA SER A 180 51.38 45.93 36.12
C SER A 180 52.66 46.77 36.14
N THR A 181 53.24 47.12 34.99
CA THR A 181 54.43 47.98 34.92
C THR A 181 54.13 49.40 35.42
N LEU A 182 52.98 49.97 35.08
CA LEU A 182 52.53 51.27 35.60
C LEU A 182 52.33 51.24 37.12
N TYR A 183 51.77 50.15 37.66
CA TYR A 183 51.59 49.96 39.10
C TYR A 183 52.92 49.82 39.84
N ILE A 184 53.87 49.07 39.29
CA ILE A 184 55.23 48.95 39.83
C ILE A 184 55.94 50.30 39.81
N ASN A 185 55.89 51.04 38.71
CA ASN A 185 56.47 52.38 38.62
C ASN A 185 55.82 53.36 39.61
N PHE A 186 54.50 53.28 39.81
CA PHE A 186 53.78 54.05 40.84
C PHE A 186 54.26 53.71 42.26
N GLN A 187 54.42 52.42 42.58
CA GLN A 187 54.96 51.96 43.87
C GLN A 187 56.42 52.40 44.09
N HIS A 188 57.25 52.43 43.04
CA HIS A 188 58.62 52.95 43.12
C HIS A 188 58.66 54.47 43.39
N THR A 189 57.75 55.26 42.79
CA THR A 189 57.61 56.70 43.13
C THR A 189 57.10 56.93 44.56
N VAL A 190 56.27 56.03 45.11
CA VAL A 190 55.79 56.11 46.50
C VAL A 190 56.88 55.67 47.50
N CYS A 191 57.65 54.63 47.19
CA CYS A 191 58.80 54.20 48.01
C CYS A 191 59.92 55.26 48.06
N HIS A 192 60.10 56.06 47.01
CA HIS A 192 61.10 57.14 47.02
C HIS A 192 60.69 58.36 47.87
N TYR A 193 59.43 58.43 48.32
CA TYR A 193 58.93 59.48 49.22
C TYR A 193 58.94 59.07 50.71
N ASN A 194 59.04 57.77 51.02
CA ASN A 194 58.95 57.25 52.39
C ASN A 194 60.29 56.79 53.00
N VAL A 195 61.44 57.14 52.41
CA VAL A 195 62.77 57.00 53.06
C VAL A 195 63.17 58.33 53.69
N MET A 196 62.37 58.81 54.63
CA MET A 196 62.80 59.66 55.74
C MET A 196 61.83 59.41 56.89
N VAL A 197 62.37 59.21 58.09
CA VAL A 197 61.69 58.96 59.39
C VAL A 197 61.74 57.49 59.88
N SER A 198 62.92 57.16 60.38
CA SER A 198 63.28 56.61 61.71
C SER A 198 62.49 55.48 62.39
N ASP A 199 63.27 54.42 62.68
CA ASP A 199 63.62 53.87 64.00
C ASP A 199 62.60 53.10 64.88
N SER A 200 62.94 51.81 65.01
CA SER A 200 63.21 51.08 66.27
C SER A 200 62.02 50.50 67.06
N VAL A 201 62.00 49.16 67.22
CA VAL A 201 62.40 48.43 68.46
C VAL A 201 62.06 46.92 68.34
N LYS A 202 63.13 46.10 68.41
CA LYS A 202 63.37 44.77 69.05
C LYS A 202 62.32 43.62 69.09
N GLN A 203 62.79 42.43 68.66
CA GLN A 203 62.81 41.06 69.30
C GLN A 203 61.52 40.53 69.98
N ASP A 204 61.07 39.26 69.87
CA ASP A 204 61.74 37.96 69.69
C ASP A 204 60.77 36.87 69.14
N VAL A 205 61.42 35.81 68.66
CA VAL A 205 61.11 34.40 68.33
C VAL A 205 59.85 33.70 68.95
N ILE A 206 59.12 32.91 68.12
CA ILE A 206 58.89 31.43 68.18
C ILE A 206 57.57 31.01 67.48
N SER A 207 57.72 29.97 66.67
CA SER A 207 56.82 29.12 65.87
C SER A 207 55.45 28.70 66.45
N THR A 208 54.42 28.55 65.60
CA THR A 208 53.96 27.25 65.04
C THR A 208 52.62 27.36 64.29
N GLU A 209 52.57 26.58 63.20
CA GLU A 209 51.45 25.90 62.53
C GLU A 209 49.97 26.09 62.92
N LYS A 210 49.19 26.04 61.82
CA LYS A 210 47.96 25.25 61.57
C LYS A 210 46.58 25.93 61.61
N GLN A 211 45.86 25.54 60.56
CA GLN A 211 44.47 25.78 60.23
C GLN A 211 43.49 25.18 61.25
N SER A 212 42.34 25.83 61.40
CA SER A 212 41.07 25.35 61.98
C SER A 212 39.95 25.92 61.09
N VAL A 213 39.00 25.18 60.48
CA VAL A 213 37.87 24.35 60.98
C VAL A 213 37.12 25.10 62.11
N ILE A 214 35.80 25.34 62.13
CA ILE A 214 34.61 24.46 62.31
C ILE A 214 33.39 25.44 62.24
N SER A 215 32.20 25.15 61.70
CA SER A 215 31.12 24.50 62.47
C SER A 215 29.78 24.46 61.73
N LYS A 216 29.11 23.30 61.81
CA LYS A 216 27.65 23.17 61.83
C LYS A 216 27.23 22.93 63.29
N LYS A 217 26.08 23.47 63.71
CA LYS A 217 25.37 23.09 64.95
C LYS A 217 24.27 22.07 64.63
N ASN A 218 24.21 21.01 65.41
CA ASN A 218 23.05 20.13 65.60
C ASN A 218 22.40 20.48 66.94
N VAL A 219 21.10 20.20 67.06
CA VAL A 219 20.36 20.17 68.34
C VAL A 219 19.52 18.89 68.35
N SER A 220 19.80 18.05 69.37
CA SER A 220 18.84 17.27 70.19
C SER A 220 18.09 16.10 69.50
N THR A 221 17.84 14.90 70.07
CA THR A 221 17.98 14.37 71.45
C THR A 221 17.72 12.85 71.44
N ASN A 222 18.29 12.17 72.44
CA ASN A 222 17.80 11.01 73.20
C ASN A 222 17.91 9.54 72.68
N GLN A 223 18.66 8.80 73.51
CA GLN A 223 18.81 7.35 73.76
C GLN A 223 17.51 6.69 74.34
N PRO A 224 17.35 5.35 74.56
CA PRO A 224 18.37 4.41 75.09
C PRO A 224 18.35 2.87 74.78
N LYS A 225 19.55 2.30 74.98
CA LYS A 225 20.00 0.99 75.51
C LYS A 225 19.02 -0.20 75.68
N SER A 226 19.44 -1.39 75.25
CA SER A 226 19.63 -2.58 76.13
C SER A 226 20.46 -3.71 75.48
N SER A 227 21.21 -4.38 76.33
CA SER A 227 22.24 -5.43 76.21
C SER A 227 21.79 -6.83 75.76
N ILE A 228 22.72 -7.66 75.23
CA ILE A 228 23.05 -9.07 75.60
C ILE A 228 24.09 -9.65 74.58
N GLU A 229 25.15 -10.30 75.08
CA GLU A 229 26.17 -11.13 74.36
C GLU A 229 25.98 -12.64 74.68
N PRO A 230 26.73 -13.64 74.16
CA PRO A 230 27.65 -13.73 73.01
C PRO A 230 27.43 -15.00 72.12
N GLY A 231 28.05 -15.08 70.94
CA GLY A 231 28.22 -16.37 70.24
C GLY A 231 28.60 -16.27 68.75
N GLU A 232 29.74 -16.89 68.42
CA GLU A 232 30.26 -17.23 67.08
C GLU A 232 30.89 -16.14 66.18
N ASN A 233 32.11 -16.47 65.76
CA ASN A 233 33.03 -15.68 64.97
C ASN A 233 32.60 -15.70 63.49
N VAL A 234 31.79 -14.72 63.09
CA VAL A 234 31.53 -14.40 61.69
C VAL A 234 31.95 -12.95 61.47
N LYS A 235 32.91 -12.72 60.57
CA LYS A 235 33.27 -11.35 60.15
C LYS A 235 31.97 -10.67 59.66
N PRO A 236 31.52 -9.56 60.28
CA PRO A 236 30.27 -8.94 59.87
C PRO A 236 30.44 -8.40 58.45
N VAL A 237 29.56 -8.85 57.55
CA VAL A 237 29.44 -8.27 56.21
C VAL A 237 29.08 -6.78 56.39
N PRO A 238 29.75 -5.85 55.69
CA PRO A 238 29.41 -4.43 55.82
C PRO A 238 27.93 -4.23 55.46
N LEU A 239 27.22 -3.48 56.31
CA LEU A 239 25.83 -3.13 56.09
C LEU A 239 25.63 -2.52 54.69
N PRO A 240 24.57 -2.90 53.95
CA PRO A 240 24.23 -2.25 52.69
C PRO A 240 24.16 -0.74 52.90
N ARG A 241 24.84 0.02 52.03
CA ARG A 241 24.86 1.49 52.12
C ARG A 241 23.41 2.00 52.10
N THR A 242 23.11 2.97 52.95
CA THR A 242 21.77 3.57 52.98
C THR A 242 21.43 4.19 51.63
N CYS A 243 20.32 3.74 51.05
CA CYS A 243 19.78 4.29 49.82
C CYS A 243 19.29 5.72 50.11
N SER A 244 20.01 6.72 49.64
CA SER A 244 19.49 8.09 49.59
C SER A 244 19.02 8.39 48.18
N THR A 245 17.79 8.87 48.05
CA THR A 245 17.29 9.35 46.75
C THR A 245 17.82 10.75 46.55
N ILE A 246 18.84 10.89 45.71
CA ILE A 246 19.32 12.20 45.27
C ILE A 246 18.25 12.77 44.34
N LYS A 247 17.56 13.83 44.77
CA LYS A 247 16.73 14.63 43.87
C LYS A 247 17.65 15.43 42.97
N VAL A 248 17.97 14.87 41.80
CA VAL A 248 18.67 15.58 40.74
C VAL A 248 17.67 16.54 40.10
N CYS A 249 17.73 17.82 40.48
CA CYS A 249 17.03 18.86 39.75
C CYS A 249 17.86 19.22 38.52
N PHE A 250 17.41 18.80 37.35
CA PHE A 250 18.02 19.21 36.09
C PHE A 250 17.74 20.70 35.85
N THR A 251 18.78 21.49 35.63
CA THR A 251 18.64 22.86 35.15
C THR A 251 17.94 22.83 33.79
N ALA A 252 16.85 23.58 33.64
CA ALA A 252 16.15 23.69 32.36
C ALA A 252 17.14 24.19 31.30
N ARG A 253 17.30 23.39 30.23
CA ARG A 253 18.25 23.67 29.15
C ARG A 253 17.77 24.89 28.38
N ALA A 254 18.54 25.97 28.43
CA ALA A 254 18.30 27.20 27.67
C ALA A 254 18.83 27.14 26.22
N PHE A 255 19.52 26.06 25.85
CA PHE A 255 20.07 25.87 24.50
C PHE A 255 19.79 24.44 24.01
N PRO A 256 19.17 24.26 22.83
CA PRO A 256 19.09 22.95 22.21
C PRO A 256 20.51 22.57 21.81
N THR A 257 21.10 21.60 22.50
CA THR A 257 22.25 20.88 21.94
C THR A 257 21.79 20.28 20.61
N PRO A 258 22.63 20.16 19.58
CA PRO A 258 22.31 19.37 18.40
C PRO A 258 22.18 17.92 18.83
N GLN A 259 21.02 17.58 19.38
CA GLN A 259 20.51 16.24 19.42
C GLN A 259 20.54 15.83 17.97
N ARG A 260 21.45 14.91 17.63
CA ARG A 260 21.42 14.09 16.41
C ARG A 260 19.99 14.11 15.93
N GLU A 261 19.73 14.85 14.86
CA GLU A 261 18.39 15.03 14.30
C GLU A 261 17.81 13.62 14.24
N SER A 262 16.88 13.34 15.15
CA SER A 262 16.35 12.00 15.26
C SER A 262 15.61 11.83 13.95
N GLN A 263 16.11 10.98 13.06
CA GLN A 263 15.45 10.64 11.80
C GLN A 263 14.08 10.00 12.03
N THR A 264 13.59 9.93 13.28
CA THR A 264 12.29 9.42 13.67
C THR A 264 11.12 9.97 12.85
N PRO A 265 10.98 11.29 12.54
CA PRO A 265 9.85 11.73 11.71
C PRO A 265 10.03 11.28 10.25
N GLU A 266 11.26 11.24 9.73
CA GLU A 266 11.55 10.75 8.38
C GLU A 266 11.36 9.24 8.26
N GLU A 267 11.74 8.48 9.29
CA GLU A 267 11.54 7.04 9.45
C GLU A 267 10.06 6.71 9.60
N GLU A 268 9.31 7.46 10.42
CA GLU A 268 7.86 7.32 10.57
C GLU A 268 7.14 7.65 9.26
N GLU A 269 7.54 8.71 8.56
CA GLU A 269 7.01 9.03 7.24
C GLU A 269 7.35 7.95 6.21
N TRP A 270 8.57 7.43 6.21
CA TRP A 270 8.99 6.36 5.32
C TRP A 270 8.20 5.08 5.59
N LEU A 271 8.05 4.69 6.86
CA LEU A 271 7.21 3.56 7.28
C LEU A 271 5.75 3.76 6.89
N LYS A 272 5.21 4.98 7.04
CA LYS A 272 3.84 5.33 6.64
C LYS A 272 3.65 5.25 5.13
N LYS A 273 4.59 5.79 4.34
CA LYS A 273 4.60 5.71 2.87
C LYS A 273 4.70 4.26 2.42
N GLN A 274 5.54 3.45 3.06
CA GLN A 274 5.67 2.03 2.75
C GLN A 274 4.40 1.23 3.12
N ALA A 275 3.78 1.52 4.26
CA ALA A 275 2.51 0.94 4.67
C ALA A 275 1.35 1.36 3.75
N GLU A 276 1.34 2.60 3.26
CA GLU A 276 0.36 3.09 2.28
C GLU A 276 0.56 2.45 0.91
N ALA A 277 1.80 2.32 0.44
CA ALA A 277 2.14 1.61 -0.78
C ALA A 277 1.68 0.14 -0.71
N ARG A 278 1.96 -0.55 0.41
CA ARG A 278 1.46 -1.92 0.65
C ARG A 278 -0.07 -1.99 0.69
N ARG A 279 -0.75 -0.99 1.25
CA ARG A 279 -2.22 -0.89 1.20
C ARG A 279 -2.75 -0.73 -0.22
N ARG A 280 -2.07 0.06 -1.07
CA ARG A 280 -2.48 0.28 -2.47
C ARG A 280 -2.22 -0.94 -3.37
N VAL A 281 -1.07 -1.60 -3.22
CA VAL A 281 -0.69 -2.77 -4.02
C VAL A 281 -1.51 -4.01 -3.62
N GLY A 282 -1.93 -4.10 -2.37
CA GLY A 282 -2.75 -5.20 -1.87
C GLY A 282 -1.91 -6.43 -1.50
N PHE A 283 -2.57 -7.59 -1.43
CA PHE A 283 -1.95 -8.88 -1.15
C PHE A 283 -1.36 -9.44 -2.45
N VAL A 284 -0.04 -9.67 -2.49
CA VAL A 284 0.69 -10.23 -3.62
C VAL A 284 0.83 -11.73 -3.39
N ALA A 285 0.18 -12.54 -4.23
CA ALA A 285 0.18 -13.98 -4.06
C ALA A 285 1.49 -14.68 -4.45
N GLU A 286 2.34 -14.01 -5.22
CA GLU A 286 3.60 -14.56 -5.74
C GLU A 286 4.68 -14.70 -4.66
N ASP A 287 4.52 -14.05 -3.51
CA ASP A 287 5.47 -14.08 -2.39
C ASP A 287 5.16 -15.19 -1.35
N LEU A 288 4.11 -16.00 -1.56
CA LEU A 288 3.68 -16.99 -0.57
C LEU A 288 4.52 -18.26 -0.59
N SER A 289 4.90 -18.70 0.62
CA SER A 289 5.42 -20.05 0.85
C SER A 289 4.35 -21.10 0.52
N PRO A 290 4.72 -22.32 0.08
CA PRO A 290 3.77 -23.41 -0.12
C PRO A 290 2.89 -23.72 1.10
N GLU A 291 3.39 -23.50 2.32
CA GLU A 291 2.62 -23.68 3.57
C GLU A 291 1.56 -22.58 3.77
N GLU A 292 1.72 -21.42 3.14
CA GLU A 292 0.80 -20.28 3.24
C GLU A 292 -0.33 -20.35 2.20
N LEU A 293 -0.31 -21.36 1.31
CA LEU A 293 -1.37 -21.61 0.32
C LEU A 293 -2.60 -22.32 0.91
N ASP A 294 -2.61 -22.60 2.20
CA ASP A 294 -3.76 -23.19 2.86
C ASP A 294 -4.98 -22.23 2.85
N PRO A 295 -6.16 -22.64 2.36
CA PRO A 295 -7.32 -21.77 2.29
C PRO A 295 -7.79 -21.21 3.65
N VAL A 296 -7.53 -21.95 4.73
CA VAL A 296 -7.83 -21.51 6.11
C VAL A 296 -6.87 -20.41 6.54
N TRP A 297 -5.58 -20.55 6.24
CA TRP A 297 -4.58 -19.52 6.51
C TRP A 297 -4.90 -18.24 5.73
N LEU A 298 -5.24 -18.35 4.45
CA LEU A 298 -5.61 -17.21 3.61
C LEU A 298 -6.90 -16.51 4.09
N LYS A 299 -7.88 -17.28 4.61
CA LYS A 299 -9.05 -16.72 5.28
C LYS A 299 -8.62 -15.87 6.47
N ASP A 300 -7.80 -16.41 7.36
CA ASP A 300 -7.39 -15.72 8.57
C ASP A 300 -6.51 -14.50 8.26
N LYS A 301 -5.71 -14.58 7.20
CA LYS A 301 -4.96 -13.45 6.65
C LYS A 301 -5.88 -12.35 6.12
N GLY A 302 -6.92 -12.73 5.38
CA GLY A 302 -7.97 -11.81 4.95
C GLY A 302 -8.68 -11.13 6.12
N ASP A 303 -8.97 -11.90 7.18
CA ASP A 303 -9.59 -11.38 8.41
C ASP A 303 -8.67 -10.37 9.13
N GLN A 304 -7.36 -10.59 9.13
CA GLN A 304 -6.37 -9.62 9.64
C GLN A 304 -6.38 -8.32 8.83
N PHE A 305 -6.39 -8.41 7.49
CA PHE A 305 -6.47 -7.22 6.63
C PHE A 305 -7.79 -6.46 6.82
N PHE A 306 -8.90 -7.18 6.99
CA PHE A 306 -10.20 -6.58 7.25
C PHE A 306 -10.21 -5.81 8.57
N LYS A 307 -9.66 -6.40 9.64
CA LYS A 307 -9.51 -5.74 10.96
C LYS A 307 -8.58 -4.53 10.89
N ALA A 308 -7.55 -4.58 10.05
CA ALA A 308 -6.63 -3.46 9.82
C ALA A 308 -7.23 -2.33 8.93
N GLY A 309 -8.48 -2.48 8.45
CA GLY A 309 -9.12 -1.52 7.55
C GLY A 309 -8.58 -1.56 6.11
N ASN A 310 -7.73 -2.54 5.76
CA ASN A 310 -7.26 -2.75 4.40
C ASN A 310 -8.22 -3.69 3.65
N TYR A 311 -9.36 -3.15 3.22
CA TYR A 311 -10.38 -3.94 2.53
C TYR A 311 -9.92 -4.46 1.16
N LEU A 312 -9.07 -3.73 0.44
CA LEU A 312 -8.49 -4.18 -0.85
C LEU A 312 -7.59 -5.40 -0.66
N GLY A 313 -6.70 -5.36 0.34
CA GLY A 313 -5.88 -6.50 0.73
C GLY A 313 -6.71 -7.72 1.15
N ALA A 314 -7.78 -7.50 1.92
CA ALA A 314 -8.70 -8.56 2.32
C ALA A 314 -9.40 -9.22 1.12
N VAL A 315 -9.92 -8.42 0.17
CA VAL A 315 -10.54 -8.94 -1.07
C VAL A 315 -9.55 -9.79 -1.86
N SER A 316 -8.30 -9.34 -2.00
CA SER A 316 -7.27 -10.10 -2.72
C SER A 316 -6.99 -11.44 -2.01
N ALA A 317 -6.73 -11.43 -0.70
CA ALA A 317 -6.48 -12.65 0.08
C ALA A 317 -7.63 -13.67 -0.01
N TYR A 318 -8.89 -13.23 0.15
CA TYR A 318 -10.04 -14.13 0.00
C TYR A 318 -10.20 -14.63 -1.43
N SER A 319 -9.92 -13.81 -2.44
CA SER A 319 -10.01 -14.23 -3.85
C SER A 319 -8.95 -15.27 -4.20
N HIS A 320 -7.75 -15.15 -3.64
CA HIS A 320 -6.73 -16.19 -3.76
C HIS A 320 -7.15 -17.48 -3.07
N ALA A 321 -7.72 -17.40 -1.85
CA ALA A 321 -8.25 -18.58 -1.16
C ALA A 321 -9.31 -19.33 -2.00
N ILE A 322 -10.18 -18.57 -2.69
CA ILE A 322 -11.18 -19.12 -3.59
C ILE A 322 -10.54 -19.74 -4.84
N SER A 323 -9.50 -19.11 -5.41
CA SER A 323 -8.81 -19.61 -6.61
C SER A 323 -8.12 -20.96 -6.41
N ILE A 324 -7.69 -21.25 -5.17
CA ILE A 324 -7.06 -22.52 -4.80
C ILE A 324 -8.10 -23.68 -4.80
N GLY A 325 -9.39 -23.38 -4.91
CA GLY A 325 -10.46 -24.37 -5.03
C GLY A 325 -11.25 -24.62 -3.73
N SER A 326 -11.09 -23.74 -2.74
CA SER A 326 -11.86 -23.78 -1.51
C SER A 326 -13.32 -23.40 -1.75
N LYS A 327 -14.23 -24.35 -1.57
CA LYS A 327 -15.69 -24.13 -1.55
C LYS A 327 -16.21 -23.75 -0.16
N MET A 328 -15.44 -22.98 0.61
CA MET A 328 -15.86 -22.54 1.94
C MET A 328 -16.83 -21.35 1.86
N PRO A 329 -18.07 -21.44 2.38
CA PRO A 329 -19.02 -20.33 2.35
C PRO A 329 -18.52 -19.07 3.09
N ALA A 330 -17.70 -19.27 4.13
CA ALA A 330 -17.14 -18.18 4.93
C ALA A 330 -16.27 -17.22 4.10
N LEU A 331 -15.55 -17.72 3.09
CA LEU A 331 -14.69 -16.89 2.22
C LEU A 331 -15.53 -15.92 1.40
N TYR A 332 -16.57 -16.41 0.73
CA TYR A 332 -17.50 -15.59 -0.04
C TYR A 332 -18.22 -14.58 0.86
N SER A 333 -18.69 -15.03 2.02
CA SER A 333 -19.35 -14.16 3.00
C SER A 333 -18.41 -13.02 3.47
N ASN A 334 -17.17 -13.32 3.84
CA ASN A 334 -16.21 -12.32 4.32
C ASN A 334 -15.73 -11.39 3.18
N ARG A 335 -15.56 -11.92 1.96
CA ARG A 335 -15.26 -11.11 0.77
C ARG A 335 -16.41 -10.16 0.43
N ALA A 336 -17.66 -10.60 0.55
CA ALA A 336 -18.85 -9.75 0.40
C ALA A 336 -18.84 -8.58 1.40
N ALA A 337 -18.41 -8.83 2.65
CA ALA A 337 -18.27 -7.78 3.66
C ALA A 337 -17.19 -6.76 3.30
N ALA A 338 -16.04 -7.22 2.78
CA ALA A 338 -14.97 -6.35 2.31
C ALA A 338 -15.40 -5.52 1.08
N HIS A 339 -16.13 -6.13 0.14
CA HIS A 339 -16.73 -5.41 -0.98
C HIS A 339 -17.76 -4.36 -0.52
N MET A 340 -18.57 -4.68 0.49
CA MET A 340 -19.56 -3.76 1.04
C MET A 340 -18.90 -2.55 1.71
N ALA A 341 -17.76 -2.74 2.37
CA ALA A 341 -16.94 -1.66 2.93
C ALA A 341 -16.28 -0.78 1.85
N LEU A 342 -15.94 -1.36 0.69
CA LEU A 342 -15.41 -0.64 -0.47
C LEU A 342 -16.50 0.04 -1.33
N GLY A 343 -17.78 -0.18 -1.05
CA GLY A 343 -18.89 0.32 -1.88
C GLY A 343 -19.16 -0.47 -3.16
N ASN A 344 -18.56 -1.65 -3.33
CA ASN A 344 -18.78 -2.52 -4.49
C ASN A 344 -20.06 -3.36 -4.33
N LEU A 345 -21.22 -2.73 -4.45
CA LEU A 345 -22.53 -3.32 -4.11
C LEU A 345 -22.89 -4.55 -4.96
N GLN A 346 -22.68 -4.51 -6.28
CA GLN A 346 -23.00 -5.62 -7.18
C GLN A 346 -22.20 -6.88 -6.81
N LYS A 347 -20.90 -6.73 -6.56
CA LYS A 347 -20.03 -7.85 -6.14
C LYS A 347 -20.45 -8.41 -4.79
N THR A 348 -20.90 -7.56 -3.86
CA THR A 348 -21.47 -8.02 -2.59
C THR A 348 -22.70 -8.89 -2.79
N ILE A 349 -23.58 -8.57 -3.75
CA ILE A 349 -24.78 -9.36 -4.05
C ILE A 349 -24.39 -10.72 -4.66
N GLU A 350 -23.45 -10.74 -5.60
CA GLU A 350 -22.93 -11.97 -6.21
C GLU A 350 -22.28 -12.90 -5.18
N ASP A 351 -21.36 -12.37 -4.36
CA ASP A 351 -20.68 -13.14 -3.30
C ASP A 351 -21.65 -13.63 -2.22
N SER A 352 -22.65 -12.82 -1.85
CA SER A 352 -23.64 -13.25 -0.87
C SER A 352 -24.56 -14.34 -1.42
N SER A 353 -24.87 -14.30 -2.73
CA SER A 353 -25.72 -15.30 -3.38
C SER A 353 -24.97 -16.63 -3.53
N THR A 354 -23.71 -16.60 -3.97
CA THR A 354 -22.86 -17.80 -4.04
C THR A 354 -22.60 -18.39 -2.65
N ALA A 355 -22.43 -17.56 -1.60
CA ALA A 355 -22.34 -18.04 -0.23
C ALA A 355 -23.62 -18.76 0.23
N LEU A 356 -24.80 -18.25 -0.12
CA LEU A 356 -26.08 -18.89 0.21
C LEU A 356 -26.26 -20.22 -0.52
N GLU A 357 -25.87 -20.31 -1.79
CA GLU A 357 -25.90 -21.57 -2.56
C GLU A 357 -25.05 -22.65 -1.87
N LEU A 358 -23.84 -22.28 -1.43
CA LEU A 358 -22.93 -23.18 -0.72
C LEU A 358 -23.40 -23.56 0.70
N LEU A 359 -24.34 -22.80 1.29
CA LEU A 359 -24.94 -23.08 2.60
C LEU A 359 -26.17 -23.99 2.51
N THR A 360 -26.33 -24.71 1.40
CA THR A 360 -27.38 -25.72 1.21
C THR A 360 -26.85 -27.09 1.66
N PRO A 361 -27.56 -27.87 2.51
CA PRO A 361 -28.93 -27.66 3.01
C PRO A 361 -29.05 -26.65 4.15
N CYS A 362 -30.25 -26.08 4.31
CA CYS A 362 -30.57 -25.16 5.41
C CYS A 362 -30.66 -25.94 6.73
N VAL A 363 -29.67 -25.74 7.61
CA VAL A 363 -29.57 -26.37 8.93
C VAL A 363 -29.48 -25.29 10.00
N GLU A 364 -29.89 -25.57 11.24
CA GLU A 364 -29.76 -24.60 12.34
C GLU A 364 -28.31 -24.16 12.58
N MET A 365 -27.34 -25.07 12.46
CA MET A 365 -25.91 -24.77 12.61
C MET A 365 -25.42 -23.69 11.63
N ASN A 366 -26.02 -23.59 10.44
CA ASN A 366 -25.64 -22.59 9.44
C ASN A 366 -26.61 -21.40 9.37
N SER A 367 -27.61 -21.33 10.27
CA SER A 367 -28.60 -20.25 10.35
C SER A 367 -27.96 -18.87 10.49
N LEU A 368 -26.99 -18.72 11.40
CA LEU A 368 -26.22 -17.47 11.60
C LEU A 368 -25.48 -17.03 10.32
N SER A 369 -24.85 -17.96 9.60
CA SER A 369 -24.13 -17.65 8.36
C SER A 369 -25.08 -17.24 7.24
N ARG A 370 -26.23 -17.92 7.12
CA ARG A 370 -27.28 -17.57 6.16
C ARG A 370 -27.87 -16.19 6.46
N ALA A 371 -28.18 -15.90 7.72
CA ALA A 371 -28.69 -14.60 8.15
C ALA A 371 -27.73 -13.46 7.80
N ARG A 372 -26.42 -13.63 8.03
CA ARG A 372 -25.39 -12.64 7.63
C ARG A 372 -25.35 -12.41 6.12
N CYS A 373 -25.51 -13.46 5.31
CA CYS A 373 -25.51 -13.33 3.86
C CYS A 373 -26.77 -12.60 3.36
N HIS A 374 -27.95 -12.96 3.88
CA HIS A 374 -29.20 -12.24 3.61
C HIS A 374 -29.12 -10.77 4.03
N ALA A 375 -28.57 -10.48 5.22
CA ALA A 375 -28.40 -9.11 5.70
C ALA A 375 -27.49 -8.27 4.79
N ARG A 376 -26.34 -8.83 4.37
CA ARG A 376 -25.39 -8.15 3.47
C ARG A 376 -25.99 -7.92 2.09
N ARG A 377 -26.67 -8.95 1.53
CA ARG A 377 -27.35 -8.86 0.23
C ARG A 377 -28.48 -7.84 0.26
N GLY A 378 -29.34 -7.88 1.28
CA GLY A 378 -30.44 -6.95 1.47
C GLY A 378 -29.95 -5.50 1.62
N THR A 379 -28.92 -5.28 2.45
CA THR A 379 -28.31 -3.95 2.60
C THR A 379 -27.72 -3.44 1.29
N ALA A 380 -27.04 -4.30 0.52
CA ALA A 380 -26.48 -3.92 -0.78
C ALA A 380 -27.57 -3.59 -1.82
N LEU A 381 -28.66 -4.35 -1.86
CA LEU A 381 -29.82 -4.10 -2.71
C LEU A 381 -30.52 -2.77 -2.36
N CYS A 382 -30.72 -2.49 -1.07
CA CYS A 382 -31.25 -1.22 -0.63
C CYS A 382 -30.35 -0.06 -1.07
N ARG A 383 -29.03 -0.17 -0.90
CA ARG A 383 -28.10 0.87 -1.37
C ARG A 383 -28.07 1.03 -2.90
N LEU A 384 -28.46 0.00 -3.65
CA LEU A 384 -28.50 0.04 -5.12
C LEU A 384 -29.82 0.63 -5.67
N GLY A 385 -30.82 0.88 -4.82
CA GLY A 385 -32.14 1.37 -5.24
C GLY A 385 -33.21 0.27 -5.34
N MET A 386 -32.85 -1.00 -5.17
CA MET A 386 -33.78 -2.14 -5.21
C MET A 386 -34.44 -2.39 -3.85
N MET A 387 -35.19 -1.41 -3.36
CA MET A 387 -35.71 -1.36 -1.98
C MET A 387 -36.64 -2.53 -1.64
N GLN A 388 -37.59 -2.87 -2.51
CA GLN A 388 -38.53 -3.96 -2.28
C GLN A 388 -37.83 -5.32 -2.12
N GLN A 389 -36.86 -5.61 -3.00
CA GLN A 389 -36.06 -6.83 -2.92
C GLN A 389 -35.18 -6.84 -1.68
N GLY A 390 -34.53 -5.71 -1.36
CA GLY A 390 -33.69 -5.57 -0.18
C GLY A 390 -34.45 -5.78 1.14
N ILE A 391 -35.67 -5.25 1.25
CA ILE A 391 -36.56 -5.48 2.40
C ILE A 391 -36.93 -6.97 2.53
N GLY A 392 -37.22 -7.66 1.42
CA GLY A 392 -37.49 -9.11 1.42
C GLY A 392 -36.32 -9.91 2.01
N GLU A 393 -35.10 -9.58 1.61
CA GLU A 393 -33.87 -10.20 2.12
C GLU A 393 -33.62 -9.87 3.61
N LEU A 394 -33.84 -8.63 4.03
CA LEU A 394 -33.71 -8.23 5.44
C LEU A 394 -34.74 -8.93 6.33
N LYS A 395 -35.99 -9.09 5.86
CA LYS A 395 -37.02 -9.88 6.56
C LYS A 395 -36.60 -11.34 6.72
N ALA A 396 -36.03 -11.94 5.67
CA ALA A 396 -35.48 -13.29 5.75
C ALA A 396 -34.35 -13.37 6.79
N ALA A 397 -33.44 -12.38 6.83
CA ALA A 397 -32.38 -12.33 7.84
C ALA A 397 -32.93 -12.24 9.29
N VAL A 398 -33.93 -11.38 9.53
CA VAL A 398 -34.57 -11.23 10.86
C VAL A 398 -35.32 -12.51 11.27
N SER A 399 -35.95 -13.20 10.32
CA SER A 399 -36.62 -14.48 10.62
C SER A 399 -35.66 -15.57 11.10
N LEU A 400 -34.42 -15.56 10.60
CA LEU A 400 -33.36 -16.47 11.03
C LEU A 400 -32.71 -16.04 12.35
N GLN A 401 -32.66 -14.72 12.62
CA GLN A 401 -32.04 -14.14 13.82
C GLN A 401 -32.94 -13.08 14.46
N PRO A 402 -33.98 -13.49 15.20
CA PRO A 402 -34.92 -12.56 15.80
C PRO A 402 -34.32 -11.72 16.94
N ASN A 403 -33.19 -12.17 17.53
CA ASN A 403 -32.53 -11.49 18.66
C ASN A 403 -31.50 -10.42 18.23
N ASP A 404 -31.30 -10.19 16.93
CA ASP A 404 -30.35 -9.18 16.45
C ASP A 404 -31.07 -7.82 16.26
N ASP A 405 -30.97 -6.96 17.26
CA ASP A 405 -31.54 -5.61 17.22
C ASP A 405 -31.04 -4.77 16.04
N LYS A 406 -29.79 -4.98 15.60
CA LYS A 406 -29.23 -4.22 14.49
C LYS A 406 -29.95 -4.54 13.18
N LEU A 407 -30.23 -5.82 12.94
CA LEU A 407 -30.97 -6.25 11.74
C LEU A 407 -32.40 -5.71 11.75
N ARG A 408 -33.04 -5.68 12.92
CA ARG A 408 -34.38 -5.11 13.08
C ARG A 408 -34.38 -3.61 12.78
N MET A 409 -33.42 -2.87 13.32
CA MET A 409 -33.26 -1.44 13.00
C MET A 409 -32.97 -1.19 11.52
N ASP A 410 -32.12 -2.00 10.89
CA ASP A 410 -31.80 -1.87 9.47
C ASP A 410 -33.02 -2.18 8.58
N LEU A 411 -33.88 -3.12 8.99
CA LEU A 411 -35.16 -3.39 8.35
C LEU A 411 -36.17 -2.23 8.53
N GLU A 412 -36.33 -1.72 9.75
CA GLU A 412 -37.22 -0.58 10.03
C GLU A 412 -36.82 0.66 9.22
N LYS A 413 -35.51 0.95 9.15
CA LYS A 413 -34.99 2.04 8.30
C LYS A 413 -35.31 1.83 6.83
N ALA A 414 -35.13 0.61 6.32
CA ALA A 414 -35.42 0.30 4.93
C ALA A 414 -36.92 0.46 4.61
N CYS A 415 -37.81 0.05 5.52
CA CYS A 415 -39.25 0.24 5.37
C CYS A 415 -39.66 1.72 5.39
N ALA A 416 -39.13 2.50 6.34
CA ALA A 416 -39.43 3.93 6.45
C ALA A 416 -39.00 4.73 5.19
N LEU A 417 -37.89 4.34 4.56
CA LEU A 417 -37.44 4.94 3.30
C LEU A 417 -38.41 4.68 2.13
N VAL A 418 -39.10 3.53 2.13
CA VAL A 418 -40.11 3.25 1.10
C VAL A 418 -41.38 4.05 1.35
N GLU A 419 -41.85 4.12 2.60
CA GLU A 419 -43.05 4.90 2.96
C GLU A 419 -42.89 6.38 2.60
N THR A 420 -41.72 6.97 2.83
CA THR A 420 -41.44 8.36 2.46
C THR A 420 -41.39 8.59 0.94
N SER A 421 -40.90 7.62 0.16
CA SER A 421 -40.89 7.74 -1.31
C SER A 421 -42.29 7.70 -1.94
N VAL A 422 -43.20 6.91 -1.37
CA VAL A 422 -44.57 6.76 -1.89
C VAL A 422 -45.41 8.03 -1.65
N VAL A 423 -45.18 8.73 -0.54
CA VAL A 423 -45.90 9.98 -0.22
C VAL A 423 -45.43 11.16 -1.08
N GLY A 424 -44.21 11.11 -1.63
CA GLY A 424 -43.68 12.16 -2.51
C GLY A 424 -44.29 12.14 -3.92
N ASP A 425 -44.60 10.95 -4.45
CA ASP A 425 -45.17 10.79 -5.80
C ASP A 425 -46.69 11.11 -5.87
N GLU A 426 -47.35 11.33 -4.73
CA GLU A 426 -48.78 11.73 -4.68
C GLU A 426 -48.99 13.26 -4.64
N LEU A 427 -47.93 14.07 -4.64
CA LEU A 427 -47.99 15.53 -4.51
C LEU A 427 -47.45 16.33 -5.71
N ASP A 428 -47.00 15.65 -6.77
CA ASP A 428 -46.64 16.22 -8.08
C ASP A 428 -47.61 15.72 -9.17
#